data_AF-A0A949Q833-F1
#
_entry.id   AF-A0A949Q833-F1
#
_cell.length_a   1.000
_cell.length_b   1.000
_cell.length_c   1.000
_cell.angle_alpha   90.00
_cell.angle_beta   90.00
_cell.angle_gamma   90.00
#
_symmetry.space_group_name_H-M   'P 1'
#
loop_
_entity.id
_entity.type
_entity.pdbx_description
1 polymer ?
#
loop_
_entity_poly.entity_id
_entity_poly.type
_entity_poly.pdbx_seq_one_letter_code
_entity_poly.pdbx_strand_id
1 'polypeptide(L)' 'MRTEKGFLHVGGDTDGTTLPGDIGMDRGIAKKAANFVGRRSLLRPASLDASRMQLVGLIPVDRKTRLPVGAHVVAPPGPP' A
#
# COMPACT_ATOMS: atom_id res chain seq x y z
N MET A 1 -0.82 20.00 -0.02
CA MET A 1 -1.09 18.95 0.99
C MET A 1 -0.41 17.64 0.57
N ARG A 2 -0.09 16.73 1.51
CA ARG A 2 0.68 15.48 1.25
C ARG A 2 -0.14 14.35 0.58
N THR A 3 -1.39 14.15 0.99
CA THR A 3 -2.31 13.11 0.48
C THR A 3 -2.57 13.24 -1.01
N GLU A 4 -2.80 14.47 -1.46
CA GLU A 4 -3.11 14.82 -2.86
C GLU A 4 -1.95 14.49 -3.82
N LYS A 5 -0.73 14.32 -3.29
CA LYS A 5 0.47 13.99 -4.05
C LYS A 5 0.91 12.54 -3.87
N GLY A 6 0.15 11.74 -3.12
CA GLY A 6 0.51 10.36 -2.79
C GLY A 6 1.69 10.24 -1.83
N PHE A 7 2.02 11.30 -1.07
CA PHE A 7 3.04 11.19 -0.04
C PHE A 7 2.45 10.53 1.22
N LEU A 8 3.09 9.43 1.62
CA LEU A 8 2.70 8.65 2.79
C LEU A 8 3.22 9.27 4.08
N HIS A 9 2.53 8.97 5.18
CA HIS A 9 2.95 9.22 6.55
C HIS A 9 3.33 7.89 7.20
N VAL A 10 4.62 7.71 7.51
CA VAL A 10 5.10 6.49 8.20
C VAL A 10 4.41 6.35 9.55
N GLY A 11 3.90 5.16 9.83
CA GLY A 11 3.14 4.83 11.05
C GLY A 11 1.64 5.17 10.97
N GLY A 12 1.22 6.02 10.04
CA GLY A 12 -0.20 6.27 9.75
C GLY A 12 -0.70 5.47 8.54
N ASP A 13 0.08 5.53 7.44
CA ASP A 13 -0.21 4.82 6.19
C ASP A 13 0.56 3.48 6.10
N THR A 14 1.41 3.17 7.09
CA THR A 14 2.21 1.94 7.17
C THR A 14 2.12 1.33 8.55
N ASP A 15 2.08 0.00 8.65
CA ASP A 15 1.80 -0.72 9.91
C ASP A 15 2.90 -1.70 10.35
N GLY A 16 4.10 -1.61 9.75
CA GLY A 16 5.21 -2.52 10.01
C GLY A 16 5.18 -3.81 9.18
N THR A 17 4.09 -4.08 8.45
CA THR A 17 4.03 -5.14 7.45
C THR A 17 4.16 -4.63 6.01
N THR A 18 4.10 -3.31 5.84
CA THR A 18 4.21 -2.60 4.55
C THR A 18 5.62 -2.70 3.96
N LEU A 19 5.71 -3.10 2.70
CA LEU A 19 6.96 -3.17 1.93
C LEU A 19 7.04 -1.99 0.95
N PRO A 20 8.25 -1.63 0.46
CA PRO A 20 8.40 -0.59 -0.55
C PRO A 20 7.58 -0.84 -1.83
N GLY A 21 7.35 -2.10 -2.20
CA GLY A 21 6.48 -2.46 -3.32
C GLY A 21 5.04 -2.04 -3.10
N ASP A 22 4.52 -2.26 -1.89
CA ASP A 22 3.15 -1.97 -1.48
C ASP A 22 2.80 -0.47 -1.59
N ILE A 23 3.79 0.41 -1.60
CA ILE A 23 3.65 1.88 -1.62
C ILE A 23 4.18 2.51 -2.92
N GLY A 24 4.36 1.72 -3.98
CA GLY A 24 4.79 2.21 -5.30
C GLY A 24 6.25 2.68 -5.37
N MET A 25 7.12 2.19 -4.47
CA MET A 25 8.56 2.47 -4.47
C MET A 25 9.41 1.29 -5.00
N ASP A 26 8.76 0.26 -5.55
CA ASP A 26 9.36 -0.91 -6.19
C ASP A 26 10.45 -0.54 -7.20
N ARG A 27 10.18 0.41 -8.09
CA ARG A 27 11.10 0.82 -9.16
C ARG A 27 12.40 1.40 -8.62
N GLY A 28 12.34 2.14 -7.51
CA GLY A 28 13.52 2.70 -6.86
C GLY A 28 14.40 1.61 -6.24
N ILE A 29 13.76 0.61 -5.63
CA ILE A 29 14.43 -0.53 -5.02
C ILE A 29 15.04 -1.48 -6.07
N ALA A 30 14.29 -1.79 -7.13
CA ALA A 30 14.73 -2.69 -8.20
C ALA A 30 16.01 -2.20 -8.91
N LYS A 31 16.23 -0.89 -8.95
CA LYS A 31 17.42 -0.27 -9.56
C LYS A 31 18.65 -0.24 -8.65
N LYS A 32 18.53 -0.56 -7.35
CA LYS A 32 19.67 -0.58 -6.43
C LYS A 32 20.51 -1.84 -6.66
N ALA A 33 21.68 -1.66 -7.28
CA ALA A 33 22.64 -2.75 -7.49
C ALA A 33 23.32 -3.20 -6.18
N ALA A 34 23.68 -2.24 -5.31
CA ALA A 34 24.33 -2.52 -4.04
C ALA A 34 23.39 -3.21 -3.04
N ASN A 35 23.97 -4.00 -2.14
CA ASN A 35 23.24 -4.57 -1.01
C ASN A 35 22.83 -3.49 -0.01
N PHE A 36 21.70 -3.72 0.66
CA PHE A 36 21.16 -2.84 1.71
C PHE A 36 20.38 -3.66 2.73
N VAL A 37 20.22 -3.11 3.94
CA VAL A 37 19.46 -3.76 5.01
C VAL A 37 18.02 -3.97 4.57
N GLY A 38 17.52 -5.20 4.70
CA GLY A 38 16.16 -5.59 4.28
C GLY A 38 16.06 -6.16 2.86
N ARG A 39 17.07 -5.99 1.98
CA ARG A 39 17.04 -6.48 0.58
C ARG A 39 16.67 -7.97 0.48
N ARG A 40 17.33 -8.81 1.30
CA ARG A 40 17.07 -10.26 1.33
C ARG A 40 15.63 -10.60 1.69
N SER A 41 15.02 -9.83 2.59
CA SER A 41 13.63 -10.06 3.03
C SER A 41 12.62 -9.78 1.92
N LEU A 42 12.93 -8.87 0.99
CA LEU A 42 12.09 -8.55 -0.17
C LEU A 42 12.06 -9.67 -1.21
N LEU A 43 12.98 -10.64 -1.14
CA LEU A 43 13.04 -11.78 -2.05
C LEU A 43 12.29 -13.01 -1.52
N ARG A 44 11.66 -12.92 -0.34
CA ARG A 44 10.89 -14.04 0.22
C ARG A 44 9.58 -14.23 -0.56
N PRO A 45 9.04 -15.46 -0.66
CA PRO A 45 7.79 -15.72 -1.36
C PRO A 45 6.63 -14.80 -0.94
N ALA A 46 6.43 -14.58 0.36
CA ALA A 46 5.38 -13.70 0.89
C ALA A 46 5.56 -12.21 0.52
N SER A 47 6.77 -11.78 0.13
CA SER A 47 7.07 -10.43 -0.33
C SER A 47 6.90 -10.26 -1.84
N LEU A 48 6.86 -11.37 -2.59
CA LEU A 48 6.63 -11.41 -4.04
C LEU A 48 5.18 -11.80 -4.39
N ASP A 49 4.34 -12.01 -3.37
CA ASP A 49 2.93 -12.34 -3.55
C ASP A 49 2.20 -11.17 -4.23
N ALA A 50 1.56 -11.46 -5.37
CA ALA A 50 0.82 -10.47 -6.14
C ALA A 50 -0.48 -10.00 -5.45
N SER A 51 -0.94 -10.71 -4.42
CA SER A 51 -2.14 -10.38 -3.65
C SER A 51 -1.88 -9.41 -2.47
N ARG A 52 -0.63 -8.97 -2.27
CA ARG A 52 -0.31 -7.99 -1.23
C ARG A 52 -1.07 -6.68 -1.41
N MET A 53 -1.54 -6.12 -0.30
CA MET A 53 -2.21 -4.82 -0.28
C MET A 53 -1.33 -3.73 -0.87
N GLN A 54 -1.91 -2.88 -1.72
CA GLN A 54 -1.25 -1.73 -2.33
C GLN A 54 -1.87 -0.42 -1.84
N LEU A 55 -1.04 0.58 -1.60
CA LEU A 55 -1.47 1.93 -1.25
C LEU A 55 -2.04 2.62 -2.48
N VAL A 56 -3.35 2.87 -2.47
CA VAL A 56 -4.07 3.48 -3.58
C VAL A 56 -4.92 4.66 -3.11
N GLY A 57 -5.25 5.56 -4.04
CA GLY A 57 -6.25 6.59 -3.81
C GLY A 57 -7.66 6.05 -4.01
N LEU A 58 -8.58 6.39 -3.13
CA LEU A 58 -9.99 6.06 -3.26
C LEU A 58 -10.81 7.32 -3.50
N ILE A 59 -11.75 7.24 -4.44
CA ILE A 59 -12.74 8.29 -4.70
C ILE A 59 -14.13 7.66 -4.55
N PRO A 60 -14.96 8.13 -3.61
CA PRO A 60 -16.35 7.69 -3.50
C PRO A 60 -17.13 7.95 -4.79
N VAL A 61 -18.03 7.02 -5.13
CA VAL A 61 -18.86 7.11 -6.35
C VAL A 61 -19.69 8.40 -6.37
N ASP A 62 -20.24 8.79 -5.21
CA ASP A 62 -21.04 10.01 -5.06
C ASP A 62 -20.21 11.30 -5.00
N ARG A 63 -18.87 11.18 -4.90
CA ARG A 63 -17.88 12.26 -4.71
C ARG A 63 -18.16 13.18 -3.51
N LYS A 64 -19.03 12.76 -2.58
CA LYS A 64 -19.47 13.55 -1.43
C LYS A 64 -19.17 12.85 -0.12
N THR A 65 -19.32 11.54 -0.09
CA THR A 65 -19.10 10.74 1.11
C THR A 65 -17.66 10.88 1.57
N ARG A 66 -17.45 11.26 2.84
CA ARG A 66 -16.12 11.20 3.45
C ARG A 66 -15.90 9.81 4.01
N LEU A 67 -14.92 9.11 3.47
CA LEU A 67 -14.48 7.83 4.03
C LEU A 67 -13.75 8.08 5.36
N PRO A 68 -14.21 7.51 6.48
CA PRO A 68 -13.51 7.66 7.75
C PRO A 68 -12.19 6.89 7.71
N VAL A 69 -11.20 7.36 8.48
CA VAL A 69 -9.93 6.63 8.67
C VAL A 69 -10.22 5.29 9.35
N GLY A 70 -9.60 4.22 8.87
CA GLY A 70 -9.83 2.86 9.37
C GLY A 70 -11.08 2.18 8.81
N ALA A 71 -11.80 2.80 7.86
CA ALA A 71 -12.88 2.12 7.15
C ALA A 71 -12.37 0.88 6.40
N HIS A 72 -13.16 -0.20 6.44
CA HIS A 72 -12.86 -1.42 5.70
C HIS A 72 -13.54 -1.39 4.33
N VAL A 73 -12.81 -1.78 3.29
CA VAL A 73 -13.37 -2.03 1.96
C VAL A 73 -13.71 -3.51 1.88
N VAL A 74 -14.99 -3.82 1.70
CA VAL A 74 -15.51 -5.18 1.61
C VAL A 74 -16.25 -5.38 0.31
N ALA A 75 -16.29 -6.63 -0.16
CA ALA A 75 -17.21 -6.99 -1.23
C ALA A 75 -18.67 -6.74 -0.77
N PRO A 76 -19.60 -6.44 -1.69
CA PRO A 76 -21.02 -6.41 -1.34
C PRO A 76 -21.40 -7.71 -0.62
N PRO A 77 -22.28 -7.64 0.40
CA PRO A 77 -22.80 -8.87 0.99
C PRO A 77 -23.40 -9.73 -0.14
N GLY A 78 -23.08 -11.03 -0.13
CA GLY A 78 -23.67 -11.98 -1.06
C GLY A 78 -25.20 -12.00 -0.93
N PRO A 79 -25.91 -12.60 -1.90
CA PRO A 79 -27.34 -12.85 -1.72
C PRO A 79 -27.57 -13.64 -0.41
N PRO A 80 -28.69 -13.41 0.27
CA PRO A 80 -29.06 -14.17 1.47
C PRO A 80 -29.13 -15.68 1.20
#